data_AF-Q8TU62-F1
#
_entry.id   AF-Q8TU62-F1
#
_cell.length_a   1.000
_cell.length_b   1.000
_cell.length_c   1.000
_cell.angle_alpha   90.00
_cell.angle_beta   90.00
_cell.angle_gamma   90.00
#
_symmetry.space_group_name_H-M   'P 1'
#
loop_
_entity.id
_entity.type
_entity.pdbx_description
1 polymer ?
#
loop_
_entity_poly.entity_id
_entity_poly.type
_entity_poly.pdbx_seq_one_letter_code
_entity_poly.pdbx_strand_id
1 'polypeptide(L)'
;MERGGMTWNYDEKITDNEAVFFRNLIDVETGDSDGFVNAWEILKMEVLLSGKMEESIEEESDVKLNSTSDSVELKNVELRISKDALGRTGKKSAITDSASATYMFREEAGPGTDIWLMGTPNSSVTITLPQGLDAELTKGLDNKSLEFKNNRTLLKGNFGSEKNITIWLSENETFKSELQSMEMNRDKNAENESEENATQAAGEKAEASQVTGFFKNILKEINRSLT
;
A
#
# COMPACT_ATOMS: atom_id res chain seq x y z
N MET A 1 -0.31 16.75 -14.18
CA MET A 1 -1.29 16.73 -13.06
C MET A 1 -1.82 15.32 -13.00
N GLU A 2 -1.61 14.63 -11.88
CA GLU A 2 -2.40 13.44 -11.56
C GLU A 2 -3.83 13.92 -11.31
N ARG A 3 -4.80 13.50 -12.12
CA ARG A 3 -6.22 13.71 -11.83
C ARG A 3 -6.76 12.44 -11.18
N GLY A 4 -7.44 12.58 -10.04
CA GLY A 4 -8.19 11.51 -9.37
C GLY A 4 -7.41 10.34 -8.76
N GLY A 5 -6.20 9.99 -9.20
CA GLY A 5 -5.55 8.72 -8.82
C GLY A 5 -5.33 8.47 -7.31
N MET A 6 -5.29 7.20 -6.93
CA MET A 6 -5.12 6.69 -5.55
C MET A 6 -3.98 5.66 -5.51
N THR A 7 -3.28 5.55 -4.37
CA THR A 7 -2.30 4.48 -4.10
C THR A 7 -2.62 3.82 -2.77
N TRP A 8 -2.61 2.50 -2.69
CA TRP A 8 -2.55 1.78 -1.42
C TRP A 8 -1.21 1.06 -1.27
N ASN A 9 -0.70 1.07 -0.04
CA ASN A 9 0.55 0.43 0.36
C ASN A 9 0.22 -0.60 1.43
N TYR A 10 0.75 -1.79 1.26
CA TYR A 10 0.47 -2.97 2.07
C TYR A 10 1.78 -3.58 2.58
N ASP A 11 1.92 -3.75 3.89
CA ASP A 11 3.08 -4.40 4.51
C ASP A 11 2.66 -5.76 5.10
N GLU A 12 3.31 -6.84 4.67
CA GLU A 12 3.20 -8.18 5.28
C GLU A 12 4.47 -8.55 6.05
N LYS A 13 4.31 -9.28 7.16
CA LYS A 13 5.41 -9.82 7.95
C LYS A 13 5.33 -11.33 8.01
N ILE A 14 6.23 -12.00 7.28
CA ILE A 14 6.34 -13.45 7.22
C ILE A 14 7.31 -13.92 8.32
N THR A 15 6.97 -14.94 9.11
CA THR A 15 7.80 -15.40 10.25
C THR A 15 8.09 -16.91 10.24
N ASP A 16 9.03 -17.33 11.09
CA ASP A 16 9.26 -18.72 11.47
C ASP A 16 9.42 -19.71 10.30
N ASN A 17 8.50 -20.66 10.16
CA ASN A 17 8.54 -21.67 9.10
C ASN A 17 8.09 -21.11 7.75
N GLU A 18 7.23 -20.09 7.72
CA GLU A 18 6.80 -19.43 6.49
C GLU A 18 7.95 -18.61 5.91
N ALA A 19 8.77 -18.00 6.77
CA ALA A 19 9.97 -17.27 6.36
C ALA A 19 11.09 -18.22 5.86
N VAL A 20 11.08 -19.50 6.27
CA VAL A 20 11.93 -20.54 5.66
C VAL A 20 11.38 -20.95 4.31
N PHE A 21 10.06 -21.20 4.21
CA PHE A 21 9.39 -21.54 2.95
C PHE A 21 9.60 -20.47 1.88
N PHE A 22 9.41 -19.19 2.20
CA PHE A 22 9.52 -18.11 1.22
C PHE A 22 10.95 -17.95 0.69
N ARG A 23 11.98 -18.09 1.54
CA ARG A 23 13.38 -18.12 1.07
C ARG A 23 13.64 -19.31 0.16
N ASN A 24 13.13 -20.49 0.51
CA ASN A 24 13.25 -21.68 -0.33
C ASN A 24 12.53 -21.50 -1.68
N LEU A 25 11.43 -20.75 -1.72
CA LEU A 25 10.76 -20.42 -2.99
C LEU A 25 11.55 -19.41 -3.83
N ILE A 26 12.20 -18.41 -3.22
CA ILE A 26 13.09 -17.48 -3.95
C ILE A 26 14.25 -18.25 -4.61
N ASP A 27 14.92 -19.09 -3.84
CA ASP A 27 16.03 -19.95 -4.26
C ASP A 27 15.65 -20.91 -5.42
N VAL A 28 14.44 -21.51 -5.35
CA VAL A 28 13.94 -22.46 -6.37
C VAL A 28 13.38 -21.76 -7.62
N GLU A 29 12.52 -20.76 -7.47
CA GLU A 29 11.83 -20.12 -8.60
C GLU A 29 12.73 -19.12 -9.36
N THR A 30 13.73 -18.55 -8.68
CA THR A 30 14.50 -17.43 -9.23
C THR A 30 16.02 -17.54 -9.08
N GLY A 31 16.52 -18.43 -8.23
CA GLY A 31 17.94 -18.75 -8.03
C GLY A 31 18.43 -19.97 -8.80
N ASP A 32 19.36 -20.71 -8.22
CA ASP A 32 19.90 -21.97 -8.75
C ASP A 32 19.75 -23.17 -7.79
N SER A 33 18.92 -23.02 -6.74
CA SER A 33 18.60 -24.07 -5.75
C SER A 33 19.79 -24.55 -4.90
N ASP A 34 20.73 -23.65 -4.55
CA ASP A 34 21.91 -23.98 -3.74
C ASP A 34 21.65 -23.96 -2.21
N GLY A 35 20.50 -23.42 -1.78
CA GLY A 35 20.13 -23.24 -0.38
C GLY A 35 20.42 -21.86 0.20
N PHE A 36 20.76 -20.85 -0.61
CA PHE A 36 21.16 -19.50 -0.18
C PHE A 36 20.58 -18.38 -1.06
N VAL A 37 19.75 -17.51 -0.48
CA VAL A 37 19.13 -16.39 -1.20
C VAL A 37 20.09 -15.22 -1.41
N ASN A 38 20.30 -14.82 -2.66
CA ASN A 38 21.08 -13.65 -3.09
C ASN A 38 20.21 -12.47 -3.55
N ALA A 39 20.83 -11.28 -3.62
CA ALA A 39 20.10 -10.04 -3.93
C ALA A 39 19.55 -9.96 -5.37
N TRP A 40 20.15 -10.69 -6.33
CA TRP A 40 19.65 -10.73 -7.71
C TRP A 40 18.45 -11.66 -7.89
N GLU A 41 18.27 -12.62 -6.97
CA GLU A 41 17.14 -13.55 -6.93
C GLU A 41 15.94 -12.87 -6.30
N ILE A 42 16.17 -12.15 -5.19
CA ILE A 42 15.18 -11.24 -4.60
C ILE A 42 14.63 -10.30 -5.68
N LEU A 43 15.49 -9.61 -6.44
CA LEU A 43 15.06 -8.71 -7.52
C LEU A 43 14.23 -9.42 -8.62
N LYS A 44 14.55 -10.68 -8.93
CA LYS A 44 13.76 -11.49 -9.88
C LYS A 44 12.40 -11.87 -9.28
N MET A 45 12.35 -12.22 -7.99
CA MET A 45 11.09 -12.54 -7.30
C MET A 45 10.21 -11.30 -7.13
N GLU A 46 10.78 -10.13 -6.85
CA GLU A 46 10.05 -8.85 -6.84
C GLU A 46 9.34 -8.61 -8.18
N VAL A 47 10.06 -8.74 -9.30
CA VAL A 47 9.49 -8.62 -10.65
C VAL A 47 8.42 -9.70 -10.94
N LEU A 48 8.68 -10.96 -10.55
CA LEU A 48 7.76 -12.08 -10.77
C LEU A 48 6.45 -11.91 -9.98
N LEU A 49 6.53 -11.45 -8.73
CA LEU A 49 5.36 -11.21 -7.89
C LEU A 49 4.61 -9.93 -8.29
N SER A 50 5.31 -8.88 -8.74
CA SER A 50 4.67 -7.70 -9.36
C SER A 50 3.82 -8.09 -10.56
N GLY A 51 4.37 -8.86 -11.52
CA GLY A 51 3.61 -9.32 -12.69
C GLY A 51 2.37 -10.13 -12.30
N LYS A 52 2.50 -11.09 -11.36
CA LYS A 52 1.35 -11.90 -10.91
C LYS A 52 0.30 -11.11 -10.13
N MET A 53 0.69 -10.06 -9.41
CA MET A 53 -0.26 -9.15 -8.76
C MET A 53 -0.94 -8.21 -9.77
N GLU A 54 -0.22 -7.75 -10.80
CA GLU A 54 -0.78 -6.97 -11.91
C GLU A 54 -1.82 -7.80 -12.68
N GLU A 55 -1.45 -9.01 -13.12
CA GLU A 55 -2.36 -10.00 -13.76
C GLU A 55 -3.61 -10.26 -12.90
N SER A 56 -3.45 -10.51 -11.60
CA SER A 56 -4.57 -10.79 -10.69
C SER A 56 -5.54 -9.62 -10.51
N ILE A 57 -5.08 -8.37 -10.63
CA ILE A 57 -5.93 -7.17 -10.50
C ILE A 57 -6.60 -6.84 -11.84
N GLU A 58 -5.98 -7.17 -12.97
CA GLU A 58 -6.63 -7.12 -14.28
C GLU A 58 -7.75 -8.17 -14.43
N GLU A 59 -7.59 -9.37 -13.84
CA GLU A 59 -8.64 -10.40 -13.82
C GLU A 59 -9.79 -10.11 -12.84
N GLU A 60 -9.51 -9.77 -11.57
CA GLU A 60 -10.53 -9.37 -10.58
C GLU A 60 -10.17 -8.04 -9.91
N SER A 61 -10.77 -6.95 -10.42
CA SER A 61 -10.49 -5.60 -9.93
C SER A 61 -10.84 -5.41 -8.45
N ASP A 62 -9.80 -5.07 -7.68
CA ASP A 62 -9.82 -4.87 -6.24
C ASP A 62 -10.27 -3.47 -5.80
N VAL A 63 -10.26 -2.48 -6.70
CA VAL A 63 -10.72 -1.11 -6.46
C VAL A 63 -11.94 -0.77 -7.32
N LYS A 64 -12.98 -0.21 -6.70
CA LYS A 64 -14.22 0.24 -7.38
C LYS A 64 -14.61 1.63 -6.90
N LEU A 65 -15.14 2.45 -7.81
CA LEU A 65 -15.73 3.76 -7.54
C LEU A 65 -17.25 3.68 -7.75
N ASN A 66 -18.05 4.14 -6.78
CA ASN A 66 -19.51 4.11 -6.86
C ASN A 66 -20.03 2.71 -7.28
N SER A 67 -19.44 1.67 -6.71
CA SER A 67 -19.64 0.23 -7.04
C SER A 67 -19.21 -0.29 -8.43
N THR A 68 -18.56 0.48 -9.30
CA THR A 68 -17.97 -0.02 -10.58
C THR A 68 -16.45 0.13 -10.67
N SER A 69 -15.77 -0.74 -11.43
CA SER A 69 -14.35 -0.63 -11.79
C SER A 69 -14.10 0.01 -13.16
N ASP A 70 -15.13 0.32 -13.96
CA ASP A 70 -14.99 0.79 -15.37
C ASP A 70 -14.13 2.07 -15.53
N SER A 71 -14.19 2.94 -14.51
CA SER A 71 -13.46 4.21 -14.43
C SER A 71 -12.13 4.11 -13.67
N VAL A 72 -11.74 2.92 -13.21
CA VAL A 72 -10.49 2.65 -12.47
C VAL A 72 -9.48 1.98 -13.41
N GLU A 73 -8.24 2.47 -13.42
CA GLU A 73 -7.16 1.93 -14.24
C GLU A 73 -5.92 1.72 -13.38
N LEU A 74 -5.47 0.47 -13.22
CA LEU A 74 -4.18 0.16 -12.59
C LEU A 74 -3.04 0.80 -13.39
N LYS A 75 -2.00 1.28 -12.70
CA LYS A 75 -0.87 2.01 -13.31
C LYS A 75 0.51 1.48 -12.97
N ASN A 76 0.67 0.88 -11.81
CA ASN A 76 1.94 0.35 -11.34
C ASN A 76 1.69 -0.58 -10.16
N VAL A 77 2.44 -1.67 -10.11
CA VAL A 77 2.50 -2.61 -8.98
C VAL A 77 3.97 -2.82 -8.62
N GLU A 78 4.39 -2.29 -7.47
CA GLU A 78 5.73 -2.50 -6.94
C GLU A 78 5.68 -3.41 -5.71
N LEU A 79 6.25 -4.61 -5.82
CA LEU A 79 6.58 -5.43 -4.65
C LEU A 79 8.05 -5.25 -4.27
N ARG A 80 8.33 -5.25 -2.97
CA ARG A 80 9.67 -5.13 -2.39
C ARG A 80 9.83 -6.13 -1.26
N ILE A 81 10.89 -6.92 -1.31
CA ILE A 81 11.19 -7.96 -0.34
C ILE A 81 12.33 -7.47 0.55
N SER A 82 12.19 -7.54 1.88
CA SER A 82 13.28 -7.09 2.75
C SER A 82 14.55 -7.90 2.48
N LYS A 83 15.70 -7.21 2.49
CA LYS A 83 17.05 -7.79 2.57
C LYS A 83 17.21 -8.82 3.70
N ASP A 84 16.32 -8.86 4.67
CA ASP A 84 16.26 -9.93 5.67
C ASP A 84 16.01 -11.31 5.06
N ALA A 85 15.42 -11.40 3.86
CA ALA A 85 15.33 -12.64 3.07
C ALA A 85 16.72 -13.23 2.76
N LEU A 86 17.75 -12.41 2.57
CA LEU A 86 19.11 -12.84 2.17
C LEU A 86 19.72 -13.91 3.09
N GLY A 87 20.49 -14.78 2.45
CA GLY A 87 21.24 -15.88 3.07
C GLY A 87 20.50 -17.20 3.08
N ARG A 88 21.01 -18.15 3.88
CA ARG A 88 20.53 -19.54 3.90
C ARG A 88 19.02 -19.67 4.04
N THR A 89 18.39 -20.50 3.21
CA THR A 89 16.93 -20.69 3.17
C THR A 89 16.35 -21.15 4.51
N GLY A 90 17.06 -22.01 5.25
CA GLY A 90 16.69 -22.47 6.60
C GLY A 90 16.69 -21.42 7.72
N LYS A 91 16.89 -20.13 7.42
CA LYS A 91 16.84 -19.00 8.36
C LYS A 91 15.40 -18.71 8.77
N LYS A 92 15.11 -18.73 10.09
CA LYS A 92 13.77 -18.44 10.65
C LYS A 92 13.50 -16.97 10.99
N SER A 93 14.45 -16.06 10.74
CA SER A 93 14.21 -14.64 10.99
C SER A 93 13.08 -14.14 10.10
N ALA A 94 12.24 -13.26 10.65
CA ALA A 94 11.16 -12.64 9.89
C ALA A 94 11.67 -11.98 8.60
N ILE A 95 10.77 -11.86 7.64
CA ILE A 95 10.90 -11.01 6.46
C ILE A 95 9.73 -10.03 6.54
N THR A 96 9.97 -8.77 6.21
CA THR A 96 8.90 -7.82 5.91
C THR A 96 8.92 -7.61 4.41
N ASP A 97 7.78 -7.84 3.78
CA ASP A 97 7.58 -7.65 2.35
C ASP A 97 6.50 -6.58 2.18
N SER A 98 6.66 -5.68 1.21
CA SER A 98 5.68 -4.63 0.94
C SER A 98 5.23 -4.63 -0.51
N ALA A 99 3.97 -4.25 -0.73
CA ALA A 99 3.35 -4.07 -2.02
C ALA A 99 2.77 -2.65 -2.11
N SER A 100 2.93 -1.99 -3.25
CA SER A 100 2.33 -0.70 -3.55
C SER A 100 1.62 -0.77 -4.89
N ALA A 101 0.31 -0.57 -4.90
CA ALA A 101 -0.50 -0.55 -6.11
C ALA A 101 -1.10 0.84 -6.31
N THR A 102 -0.85 1.42 -7.49
CA THR A 102 -1.27 2.77 -7.86
C THR A 102 -2.27 2.72 -9.00
N TYR A 103 -3.36 3.48 -8.87
CA TYR A 103 -4.48 3.53 -9.79
C TYR A 103 -4.69 4.98 -10.26
N MET A 104 -5.06 5.13 -11.51
CA MET A 104 -5.57 6.37 -12.08
C MET A 104 -7.09 6.23 -12.22
N PHE A 105 -7.83 7.26 -11.84
CA PHE A 105 -9.26 7.32 -12.10
C PHE A 105 -9.48 8.11 -13.39
N ARG A 106 -10.21 7.49 -14.35
CA ARG A 106 -10.53 8.06 -15.67
C ARG A 106 -11.55 9.18 -15.57
N GLU A 107 -12.46 9.06 -14.61
CA GLU A 107 -13.39 10.10 -14.20
C GLU A 107 -12.89 10.74 -12.90
N GLU A 108 -13.20 12.01 -12.69
CA GLU A 108 -12.73 12.76 -11.54
C GLU A 108 -13.55 12.40 -10.30
N ALA A 109 -13.01 11.51 -9.45
CA ALA A 109 -13.56 11.25 -8.13
C ALA A 109 -13.62 12.57 -7.33
N GLY A 110 -14.79 12.87 -6.77
CA GLY A 110 -15.05 14.09 -6.01
C GLY A 110 -15.82 13.83 -4.71
N PRO A 111 -16.19 14.89 -3.98
CA PRO A 111 -17.01 14.76 -2.77
C PRO A 111 -18.30 13.98 -3.03
N GLY A 112 -18.64 13.05 -2.14
CA GLY A 112 -19.78 12.13 -2.28
C GLY A 112 -19.49 10.84 -3.04
N THR A 113 -18.30 10.68 -3.64
CA THR A 113 -17.88 9.41 -4.27
C THR A 113 -17.60 8.35 -3.18
N ASP A 114 -18.05 7.11 -3.38
CA ASP A 114 -17.54 5.96 -2.62
C ASP A 114 -16.36 5.29 -3.34
N ILE A 115 -15.31 4.97 -2.58
CA ILE A 115 -14.23 4.07 -2.99
C ILE A 115 -14.39 2.77 -2.20
N TRP A 116 -14.53 1.66 -2.90
CA TRP A 116 -14.45 0.32 -2.34
C TRP A 116 -13.09 -0.29 -2.67
N LEU A 117 -12.44 -0.92 -1.69
CA LEU A 117 -11.13 -1.57 -1.80
C LEU A 117 -11.19 -2.97 -1.18
N MET A 118 -10.75 -3.99 -1.92
CA MET A 118 -10.55 -5.35 -1.44
C MET A 118 -9.13 -5.54 -0.84
N GLY A 119 -8.99 -6.47 0.09
CA GLY A 119 -7.71 -6.84 0.69
C GLY A 119 -7.80 -8.08 1.58
N THR A 120 -6.78 -8.30 2.41
CA THR A 120 -6.69 -9.50 3.26
C THR A 120 -7.06 -9.19 4.72
N PRO A 121 -7.81 -10.05 5.44
CA PRO A 121 -8.23 -9.75 6.82
C PRO A 121 -7.06 -9.57 7.78
N ASN A 122 -7.21 -8.61 8.70
CA ASN A 122 -6.25 -8.23 9.74
C ASN A 122 -4.92 -7.66 9.19
N SER A 123 -4.86 -7.34 7.90
CA SER A 123 -3.64 -6.90 7.21
C SER A 123 -3.52 -5.36 7.22
N SER A 124 -2.32 -4.83 7.41
CA SER A 124 -2.13 -3.38 7.64
C SER A 124 -1.98 -2.60 6.34
N VAL A 125 -2.64 -1.45 6.22
CA VAL A 125 -2.73 -0.68 4.97
C VAL A 125 -2.57 0.83 5.19
N THR A 126 -1.88 1.48 4.26
CA THR A 126 -1.81 2.95 4.12
C THR A 126 -2.33 3.36 2.74
N ILE A 127 -3.46 4.05 2.72
CA ILE A 127 -4.17 4.52 1.52
C ILE A 127 -3.92 6.03 1.36
N THR A 128 -3.29 6.42 0.26
CA THR A 128 -3.11 7.83 -0.14
C THR A 128 -4.29 8.24 -1.02
N LEU A 129 -5.19 9.08 -0.48
CA LEU A 129 -6.38 9.55 -1.16
C LEU A 129 -6.05 10.50 -2.34
N PRO A 130 -7.00 10.76 -3.25
CA PRO A 130 -6.85 11.76 -4.31
C PRO A 130 -6.56 13.15 -3.72
N GLN A 131 -5.83 13.98 -4.47
CA GLN A 131 -5.45 15.31 -3.99
C GLN A 131 -6.67 16.20 -3.74
N GLY A 132 -6.71 16.86 -2.58
CA GLY A 132 -7.81 17.74 -2.18
C GLY A 132 -9.07 17.05 -1.68
N LEU A 133 -9.06 15.71 -1.54
CA LEU A 133 -10.13 14.94 -0.89
C LEU A 133 -9.70 14.44 0.50
N ASP A 134 -10.69 14.14 1.32
CA ASP A 134 -10.53 13.52 2.64
C ASP A 134 -11.57 12.40 2.85
N ALA A 135 -11.46 11.62 3.94
CA ALA A 135 -12.33 10.47 4.22
C ALA A 135 -13.37 10.75 5.33
N GLU A 136 -14.52 11.31 4.95
CA GLU A 136 -15.69 11.59 5.81
C GLU A 136 -16.10 10.35 6.62
N LEU A 137 -16.34 9.24 5.91
CA LEU A 137 -16.71 7.96 6.50
C LEU A 137 -15.78 6.86 6.01
N THR A 138 -15.54 5.88 6.88
CA THR A 138 -14.82 4.66 6.53
C THR A 138 -15.48 3.46 7.22
N LYS A 139 -15.65 2.36 6.49
CA LYS A 139 -16.09 1.06 7.02
C LYS A 139 -15.06 -0.01 6.65
N GLY A 140 -14.95 -1.06 7.46
CA GLY A 140 -14.03 -2.18 7.21
C GLY A 140 -12.55 -1.89 7.47
N LEU A 141 -12.21 -0.71 8.01
CA LEU A 141 -10.86 -0.32 8.42
C LEU A 141 -10.81 -0.19 9.96
N ASP A 142 -10.16 -1.14 10.60
CA ASP A 142 -9.91 -1.14 12.05
C ASP A 142 -8.70 -0.28 12.40
N ASN A 143 -8.67 0.27 13.62
CA ASN A 143 -7.60 1.15 14.13
C ASN A 143 -7.30 2.36 13.20
N LYS A 144 -8.34 2.93 12.56
CA LYS A 144 -8.23 4.09 11.65
C LYS A 144 -7.43 5.24 12.27
N SER A 145 -6.42 5.71 11.57
CA SER A 145 -5.82 7.03 11.75
C SER A 145 -5.77 7.80 10.43
N LEU A 146 -5.64 9.13 10.53
CA LEU A 146 -5.53 10.06 9.42
C LEU A 146 -4.27 10.91 9.62
N GLU A 147 -3.44 11.00 8.58
CA GLU A 147 -2.32 11.92 8.48
C GLU A 147 -2.48 12.78 7.21
N PHE A 148 -2.05 14.03 7.24
CA PHE A 148 -1.97 14.86 6.04
C PHE A 148 -0.50 15.10 5.69
N LYS A 149 -0.09 14.73 4.46
CA LYS A 149 1.31 14.78 4.04
C LYS A 149 1.40 14.93 2.52
N ASN A 150 2.37 15.73 2.05
CA ASN A 150 2.58 16.00 0.63
C ASN A 150 1.27 16.45 -0.08
N ASN A 151 0.48 17.29 0.60
CA ASN A 151 -0.78 17.88 0.14
C ASN A 151 -1.92 16.86 -0.10
N ARG A 152 -1.86 15.68 0.54
CA ARG A 152 -2.83 14.59 0.41
C ARG A 152 -3.15 13.95 1.77
N THR A 153 -4.37 13.45 1.95
CA THR A 153 -4.71 12.59 3.10
C THR A 153 -4.09 11.19 2.91
N LEU A 154 -3.46 10.70 3.98
CA LEU A 154 -3.05 9.32 4.18
C LEU A 154 -3.97 8.69 5.25
N LEU A 155 -4.82 7.77 4.82
CA LEU A 155 -5.70 6.97 5.67
C LEU A 155 -4.98 5.66 6.03
N LYS A 156 -4.78 5.39 7.32
CA LYS A 156 -4.08 4.20 7.81
C LYS A 156 -4.95 3.35 8.72
N GLY A 157 -4.68 2.06 8.79
CA GLY A 157 -5.32 1.11 9.70
C GLY A 157 -5.08 -0.32 9.25
N ASN A 158 -5.97 -1.23 9.66
CA ASN A 158 -5.94 -2.63 9.23
C ASN A 158 -7.28 -3.00 8.57
N PHE A 159 -7.25 -3.85 7.55
CA PHE A 159 -8.46 -4.47 7.00
C PHE A 159 -9.18 -5.30 8.08
N GLY A 160 -10.49 -5.08 8.24
CA GLY A 160 -11.33 -5.89 9.10
C GLY A 160 -11.58 -7.30 8.55
N SER A 161 -12.39 -8.08 9.27
CA SER A 161 -12.70 -9.47 8.92
C SER A 161 -13.40 -9.66 7.57
N GLU A 162 -14.12 -8.65 7.08
CA GLU A 162 -14.93 -8.71 5.85
C GLU A 162 -14.14 -8.52 4.54
N LYS A 163 -12.80 -8.51 4.59
CA LYS A 163 -11.89 -8.39 3.42
C LYS A 163 -12.00 -7.12 2.58
N ASN A 164 -12.81 -6.14 2.98
CA ASN A 164 -13.04 -4.95 2.19
C ASN A 164 -13.14 -3.70 3.07
N ILE A 165 -12.77 -2.56 2.48
CA ILE A 165 -12.90 -1.22 3.03
C ILE A 165 -13.84 -0.44 2.12
N THR A 166 -14.68 0.43 2.68
CA THR A 166 -15.39 1.45 1.91
C THR A 166 -15.11 2.82 2.50
N ILE A 167 -14.75 3.78 1.64
CA ILE A 167 -14.38 5.15 1.98
C ILE A 167 -15.36 6.08 1.28
N TRP A 168 -15.96 7.03 1.99
CA TRP A 168 -16.74 8.10 1.39
C TRP A 168 -15.89 9.38 1.36
N LEU A 169 -15.76 9.98 0.19
CA LEU A 169 -14.89 11.13 -0.04
C LEU A 169 -15.60 12.46 0.28
N SER A 170 -14.89 13.38 0.92
CA SER A 170 -15.31 14.78 1.13
C SER A 170 -14.26 15.75 0.59
N GLU A 171 -14.59 17.04 0.56
CA GLU A 171 -13.57 18.08 0.39
C GLU A 171 -12.56 18.06 1.56
N ASN A 172 -11.29 18.36 1.27
CA ASN A 172 -10.25 18.49 2.28
C ASN A 172 -10.05 19.96 2.67
N GLU A 173 -10.69 20.37 3.77
CA GLU A 173 -10.63 21.76 4.27
C GLU A 173 -9.21 22.21 4.64
N THR A 174 -8.31 21.30 5.01
CA THR A 174 -6.88 21.59 5.26
C THR A 174 -6.18 21.99 3.96
N PHE A 175 -6.30 21.16 2.91
CA PHE A 175 -5.73 21.47 1.59
C PHE A 175 -6.33 22.73 0.96
N LYS A 176 -7.63 22.97 1.16
CA LYS A 176 -8.35 24.17 0.74
C LYS A 176 -7.82 25.42 1.44
N SER A 177 -7.51 25.33 2.74
CA SER A 177 -6.85 26.38 3.52
C SER A 177 -5.41 26.61 3.09
N GLU A 178 -4.65 25.54 2.79
CA GLU A 178 -3.29 25.64 2.24
C GLU A 178 -3.29 26.33 0.87
N LEU A 179 -4.17 25.94 -0.06
CA LEU A 179 -4.31 26.60 -1.37
C LEU A 179 -4.62 28.09 -1.22
N GLN A 180 -5.60 28.45 -0.38
CA GLN A 180 -5.91 29.85 -0.10
C GLN A 180 -4.72 30.60 0.51
N SER A 181 -3.90 29.95 1.35
CA SER A 181 -2.65 30.53 1.85
C SER A 181 -1.61 30.72 0.74
N MET A 182 -1.48 29.77 -0.20
CA MET A 182 -0.55 29.87 -1.33
C MET A 182 -0.97 30.93 -2.36
N GLU A 183 -2.27 31.12 -2.57
CA GLU A 183 -2.83 32.19 -3.40
C GLU A 183 -2.63 33.55 -2.74
N MET A 184 -2.97 33.70 -1.45
CA MET A 184 -2.68 34.91 -0.68
C MET A 184 -1.18 35.22 -0.59
N ASN A 185 -0.32 34.21 -0.58
CA ASN A 185 1.13 34.42 -0.56
C ASN A 185 1.69 34.72 -1.97
N ARG A 186 1.04 34.26 -3.05
CA ARG A 186 1.34 34.73 -4.42
C ARG A 186 1.10 36.22 -4.57
N ASP A 187 -0.01 36.72 -4.02
CA ASP A 187 -0.34 38.15 -4.03
C ASP A 187 0.52 38.98 -3.05
N LYS A 188 1.11 38.35 -2.02
CA LYS A 188 1.98 38.99 -1.02
C LYS A 188 3.49 38.85 -1.29
N ASN A 189 3.91 38.09 -2.31
CA ASN A 189 5.32 37.87 -2.67
C ASN A 189 6.05 39.12 -3.20
N ALA A 190 5.52 40.32 -2.92
CA ALA A 190 6.23 41.59 -3.00
C ALA A 190 7.05 41.90 -1.73
N GLU A 191 6.72 41.36 -0.55
CA GLU A 191 7.36 41.75 0.73
C GLU A 191 7.68 40.59 1.70
N ASN A 192 8.94 40.12 1.59
CA ASN A 192 9.82 39.55 2.64
C ASN A 192 9.66 38.08 3.15
N GLU A 193 10.82 37.52 3.56
CA GLU A 193 11.06 36.16 4.08
C GLU A 193 11.40 36.16 5.60
N SER A 194 11.79 34.99 6.16
CA SER A 194 12.32 34.69 7.52
C SER A 194 11.27 34.25 8.59
N GLU A 195 11.44 33.22 9.44
CA GLU A 195 12.24 31.95 9.50
C GLU A 195 11.81 31.13 10.77
N GLU A 196 11.91 29.79 10.75
CA GLU A 196 12.15 28.83 11.89
C GLU A 196 11.27 28.87 13.20
N ASN A 197 11.20 27.92 14.18
CA ASN A 197 11.56 26.49 14.46
C ASN A 197 10.76 26.03 15.73
N ALA A 198 10.72 24.81 16.32
CA ALA A 198 11.17 23.41 16.07
C ALA A 198 10.51 22.42 17.09
N THR A 199 10.60 21.08 16.84
CA THR A 199 10.51 19.95 17.84
C THR A 199 9.16 19.67 18.59
N GLN A 200 8.88 18.49 19.21
CA GLN A 200 9.66 17.25 19.48
C GLN A 200 8.80 15.93 19.50
N ALA A 201 9.46 14.79 19.71
CA ALA A 201 9.03 13.40 19.46
C ALA A 201 8.19 12.67 20.56
N ALA A 202 7.60 11.53 20.16
CA ALA A 202 7.39 10.31 20.97
C ALA A 202 7.22 9.07 20.04
N GLY A 203 7.27 7.84 20.57
CA GLY A 203 7.06 6.61 19.79
C GLY A 203 6.92 5.35 20.67
N GLU A 204 6.34 4.27 20.14
CA GLU A 204 5.97 3.08 20.93
C GLU A 204 6.10 1.75 20.16
N LYS A 205 5.86 0.61 20.83
CA LYS A 205 6.11 -0.76 20.33
C LYS A 205 4.86 -1.41 19.75
N ALA A 206 5.04 -2.37 18.84
CA ALA A 206 4.01 -3.31 18.42
C ALA A 206 4.37 -4.76 18.83
N GLU A 207 3.40 -5.49 19.37
CA GLU A 207 3.48 -6.95 19.58
C GLU A 207 3.04 -7.72 18.32
N ALA A 208 3.39 -9.01 18.22
CA ALA A 208 3.09 -9.83 17.05
C ALA A 208 1.74 -10.54 17.20
N SER A 209 0.80 -10.25 16.29
CA SER A 209 -0.41 -11.07 16.07
C SER A 209 -0.18 -12.04 14.90
N GLN A 210 -0.99 -13.10 14.82
CA GLN A 210 -0.89 -14.12 13.77
C GLN A 210 -1.43 -13.57 12.44
N VAL A 211 -0.53 -13.34 11.48
CA VAL A 211 -0.86 -12.69 10.20
C VAL A 211 -1.46 -13.69 9.20
N THR A 212 -2.66 -13.39 8.71
CA THR A 212 -3.14 -13.82 7.39
C THR A 212 -2.92 -12.66 6.42
N GLY A 213 -2.20 -12.87 5.32
CA GLY A 213 -1.84 -11.79 4.40
C GLY A 213 -1.87 -12.18 2.93
N PHE A 214 -1.69 -11.16 2.09
CA PHE A 214 -1.87 -11.21 0.64
C PHE A 214 -0.79 -12.05 -0.06
N PHE A 215 0.48 -11.90 0.35
CA PHE A 215 1.59 -12.67 -0.21
C PHE A 215 1.33 -14.17 -0.05
N LYS A 216 0.79 -14.60 1.10
CA LYS A 216 0.42 -16.01 1.34
C LYS A 216 -0.65 -16.56 0.40
N ASN A 217 -1.37 -15.74 -0.36
CA ASN A 217 -2.32 -16.23 -1.36
C ASN A 217 -1.63 -16.42 -2.71
N ILE A 218 -0.87 -15.44 -3.20
CA ILE A 218 -0.01 -15.59 -4.39
C ILE A 218 0.96 -16.78 -4.21
N LEU A 219 1.62 -16.89 -3.05
CA LEU A 219 2.57 -17.99 -2.76
C LEU A 219 1.90 -19.39 -2.81
N LYS A 220 0.61 -19.50 -2.49
CA LYS A 220 -0.14 -20.77 -2.65
C LYS A 220 -0.48 -21.07 -4.10
N GLU A 221 -0.68 -20.04 -4.91
CA GLU A 221 -0.97 -20.14 -6.35
C GLU A 221 0.26 -20.61 -7.12
N ILE A 222 1.42 -20.00 -6.84
CA ILE A 222 2.72 -20.47 -7.36
C ILE A 222 2.92 -21.94 -7.00
N ASN A 223 2.76 -22.30 -5.72
CA ASN A 223 2.93 -23.68 -5.25
C ASN A 223 1.89 -24.68 -5.83
N ARG A 224 0.73 -24.21 -6.32
CA ARG A 224 -0.26 -25.03 -7.03
C ARG A 224 0.08 -25.23 -8.51
N SER A 225 0.79 -24.29 -9.13
CA SER A 225 1.25 -24.42 -10.52
C SER A 225 2.41 -25.41 -10.72
N LEU A 226 2.93 -25.96 -9.61
CA LEU A 226 4.09 -26.86 -9.56
C LEU A 226 3.73 -28.34 -9.28
N THR A 227 2.44 -28.70 -9.22
CA THR A 227 1.93 -30.06 -8.87
C THR A 227 0.91 -30.59 -9.86
#